data_AF-A0A8U0WLS0-F1
#
_entry.id   AF-A0A8U0WLS0-F1
#
_cell.length_a   1.000
_cell.length_b   1.000
_cell.length_c   1.000
_cell.angle_alpha   90.00
_cell.angle_beta   90.00
_cell.angle_gamma   90.00
#
_symmetry.space_group_name_H-M   'P 1'
#
loop_
_entity.id
_entity.type
_entity.pdbx_description
1 polymer ?
#
loop_
_entity_poly.entity_id
_entity_poly.type
_entity_poly.pdbx_seq_one_letter_code
_entity_poly.pdbx_strand_id
1 'polypeptide(L)'
;MLSLRSFNKLLHRCLLFLTFILICFNEIIIYHVNRCSWQQIGCKVGNCTRILLIADPQLLGLTYSKTLYSGLARFDADRYLRQTFKQALAFTKPHIICFLGDLMDEGNVASPEEFKSYVKRFQQIYRTDDDPRFKLFSPYYQRVHIPGDNDIGGENGEYISNLNVHRFEEAFTQEDIFDYGENHLRFFKINRMLLDFTNPDRSNNAKHLRIGLSHAPILIGGGPLLRAILKELDPHIIFSGHWHESRIFTHPDTKVVNFYEPGVRQFDLKAIKEQQHSYLEIMVPTASYRMGKTKMGIGYAVLENHNLSYTVLWLPNRFIFLLIYLFWLLFAASMLLVFRMMTRCPFRTGKRNMHYNYLSNDTSPESQHMESK
;
A
#
# COMPACT_ATOMS: atom_id res chain seq x y z
N MET A 1 37.27 -12.11 31.70
CA MET A 1 37.15 -11.17 30.57
C MET A 1 36.96 -11.96 29.28
N LEU A 2 35.86 -11.75 28.56
CA LEU A 2 35.70 -12.31 27.21
C LEU A 2 36.82 -11.79 26.31
N SER A 3 37.45 -12.68 25.52
CA SER A 3 38.40 -12.26 24.50
C SER A 3 37.73 -11.26 23.54
N LEU A 4 38.46 -10.26 23.07
CA LEU A 4 38.02 -9.28 22.07
C LEU A 4 37.42 -9.97 20.82
N ARG A 5 37.93 -11.17 20.47
CA ARG A 5 37.40 -12.02 19.40
C ARG A 5 36.03 -12.62 19.74
N SER A 6 35.81 -13.05 20.99
CA SER A 6 34.52 -13.59 21.44
C SER A 6 33.45 -12.51 21.52
N PHE A 7 33.82 -11.30 21.98
CA PHE A 7 32.93 -10.14 21.97
C PHE A 7 32.54 -9.71 20.55
N ASN A 8 33.48 -9.71 19.60
CA ASN A 8 33.20 -9.42 18.19
C ASN A 8 32.16 -10.39 17.59
N LYS A 9 32.34 -11.69 17.85
CA LYS A 9 31.39 -12.73 17.41
C LYS A 9 30.01 -12.52 18.04
N LEU A 10 29.95 -12.14 19.31
CA LEU A 10 28.68 -11.84 19.99
C LEU A 10 27.99 -10.62 19.37
N LEU A 11 28.72 -9.51 19.17
CA LEU A 11 28.20 -8.29 18.55
C LEU A 11 27.60 -8.56 17.16
N HIS A 12 28.32 -9.28 16.30
CA HIS A 12 27.82 -9.66 14.98
C HIS A 12 26.55 -10.53 15.07
N ARG A 13 26.54 -11.53 15.96
CA ARG A 13 25.36 -12.38 16.19
C ARG A 13 24.16 -11.56 16.67
N CYS A 14 24.36 -10.62 17.59
CA CYS A 14 23.32 -9.72 18.07
C CYS A 14 22.79 -8.82 16.96
N LEU A 15 23.66 -8.18 16.17
CA LEU A 15 23.24 -7.33 15.04
C LEU A 15 22.46 -8.13 14.00
N LEU A 16 22.90 -9.34 13.66
CA LEU A 16 22.19 -10.22 12.72
C LEU A 16 20.81 -10.63 13.28
N PHE A 17 20.75 -11.00 14.56
CA PHE A 17 19.50 -11.37 15.21
C PHE A 17 18.50 -10.21 15.25
N LEU A 18 18.95 -9.00 15.63
CA LEU A 18 18.11 -7.81 15.64
C LEU A 18 17.67 -7.40 14.23
N THR A 19 18.54 -7.55 13.23
CA THR A 19 18.19 -7.33 11.81
C THR A 19 17.10 -8.30 11.37
N PHE A 20 17.22 -9.59 11.74
CA PHE A 20 16.22 -10.59 11.44
C PHE A 20 14.86 -10.25 12.08
N ILE A 21 14.83 -9.87 13.36
CA ILE A 21 13.61 -9.42 14.04
C ILE A 21 13.00 -8.21 13.32
N LEU A 22 13.81 -7.22 12.97
CA LEU A 22 13.35 -6.03 12.26
C LEU A 22 12.70 -6.38 10.92
N ILE A 23 13.34 -7.25 10.13
CA ILE A 23 12.79 -7.72 8.85
C ILE A 23 11.48 -8.48 9.08
N CYS A 24 11.43 -9.41 10.04
CA CYS A 24 10.19 -10.14 10.36
C CYS A 24 9.06 -9.19 10.76
N PHE A 25 9.37 -8.15 11.54
CA PHE A 25 8.38 -7.17 11.95
C PHE A 25 7.86 -6.35 10.76
N ASN A 26 8.77 -5.71 10.02
CA ASN A 26 8.46 -4.78 8.93
C ASN A 26 7.88 -5.47 7.68
N GLU A 27 8.25 -6.73 7.41
CA GLU A 27 7.86 -7.44 6.19
C GLU A 27 6.70 -8.41 6.36
N ILE A 28 6.31 -8.72 7.60
CA ILE A 28 5.29 -9.73 7.91
C ILE A 28 4.34 -9.23 9.00
N ILE A 29 4.84 -9.02 10.22
CA ILE A 29 3.99 -8.81 11.40
C ILE A 29 3.15 -7.54 11.28
N ILE A 30 3.74 -6.46 10.75
CA ILE A 30 3.05 -5.17 10.68
C ILE A 30 1.73 -5.23 9.90
N TYR A 31 1.65 -6.02 8.83
CA TYR A 31 0.43 -6.14 8.03
C TYR A 31 -0.69 -6.84 8.82
N HIS A 32 -0.34 -7.81 9.67
CA HIS A 32 -1.30 -8.47 10.55
C HIS A 32 -1.74 -7.58 11.71
N VAL A 33 -0.81 -6.85 12.33
CA VAL A 33 -1.12 -5.88 13.40
C VAL A 33 -2.03 -4.77 12.85
N ASN A 34 -1.73 -4.25 11.67
CA ASN A 34 -2.53 -3.22 11.02
C ASN A 34 -3.96 -3.68 10.74
N ARG A 35 -4.13 -4.94 10.30
CA ARG A 35 -5.47 -5.52 10.10
C ARG A 35 -6.33 -5.50 11.38
N CYS A 36 -5.72 -5.64 12.55
CA CYS A 36 -6.46 -5.58 13.83
C CYS A 36 -7.03 -4.19 14.15
N SER A 37 -6.57 -3.14 13.47
CA SER A 37 -7.11 -1.78 13.62
C SER A 37 -8.39 -1.53 12.82
N TRP A 38 -8.71 -2.41 11.87
CA TRP A 38 -9.87 -2.22 11.00
C TRP A 38 -11.17 -2.58 11.70
N GLN A 39 -12.18 -1.71 11.54
CA GLN A 39 -13.51 -1.95 12.06
C GLN A 39 -14.27 -2.92 11.16
N GLN A 40 -14.88 -3.94 11.78
CA GLN A 40 -15.69 -4.90 11.05
C GLN A 40 -17.08 -4.34 10.78
N ILE A 41 -17.56 -4.53 9.56
CA ILE A 41 -18.92 -4.16 9.16
C ILE A 41 -19.75 -5.45 9.17
N GLY A 42 -20.68 -5.55 10.11
CA GLY A 42 -21.62 -6.66 10.18
C GLY A 42 -22.68 -6.56 9.09
N CYS A 43 -23.10 -7.70 8.55
CA CYS A 43 -24.31 -7.80 7.73
C CYS A 43 -25.47 -8.13 8.65
N LYS A 44 -26.49 -7.26 8.70
CA LYS A 44 -27.64 -7.42 9.60
C LYS A 44 -28.67 -8.38 9.00
N VAL A 45 -28.81 -8.32 7.69
CA VAL A 45 -29.63 -9.14 6.81
C VAL A 45 -28.68 -10.09 6.08
N GLY A 46 -29.05 -11.38 5.98
CA GLY A 46 -28.21 -12.43 5.40
C GLY A 46 -27.76 -12.20 3.95
N ASN A 47 -28.31 -11.20 3.26
CA ASN A 47 -28.09 -10.91 1.83
C ASN A 47 -27.33 -9.58 1.60
N CYS A 48 -26.32 -9.24 2.39
CA CYS A 48 -25.48 -8.07 2.11
C CYS A 48 -24.52 -8.29 0.93
N THR A 49 -24.14 -7.22 0.23
CA THR A 49 -23.05 -7.23 -0.76
C THR A 49 -21.81 -6.54 -0.21
N ARG A 50 -20.69 -7.28 -0.12
CA ARG A 50 -19.39 -6.75 0.32
C ARG A 50 -18.55 -6.36 -0.90
N ILE A 51 -18.17 -5.10 -1.00
CA ILE A 51 -17.43 -4.53 -2.12
C ILE A 51 -16.08 -4.01 -1.61
N LEU A 52 -15.00 -4.49 -2.23
CA LEU A 52 -13.65 -3.98 -2.00
C LEU A 52 -13.28 -3.02 -3.13
N LEU A 53 -12.77 -1.84 -2.79
CA LEU A 53 -12.47 -0.76 -3.74
C LEU A 53 -10.99 -0.41 -3.65
N ILE A 54 -10.26 -0.53 -4.75
CA ILE A 54 -8.81 -0.32 -4.82
C ILE A 54 -8.56 0.78 -5.86
N ALA A 55 -8.01 1.91 -5.42
CA ALA A 55 -7.67 3.04 -6.29
C ALA A 55 -6.15 3.24 -6.34
N ASP A 56 -5.66 3.67 -7.50
CA ASP A 56 -4.28 4.11 -7.72
C ASP A 56 -3.21 3.15 -7.16
N PRO A 57 -3.25 1.83 -7.45
CA PRO A 57 -2.16 0.95 -7.06
C PRO A 57 -0.85 1.32 -7.76
N GLN A 58 -0.92 1.89 -8.97
CA GLN A 58 0.18 2.48 -9.73
C GLN A 58 1.46 1.64 -9.69
N LEU A 59 1.40 0.47 -10.32
CA LEU A 59 2.55 -0.40 -10.46
C LEU A 59 3.69 0.34 -11.16
N LEU A 60 4.81 0.49 -10.46
CA LEU A 60 6.01 1.13 -10.98
C LEU A 60 6.53 0.43 -12.26
N GLY A 61 6.70 1.20 -13.33
CA GLY A 61 7.18 0.75 -14.62
C GLY A 61 8.71 0.84 -14.82
N LEU A 62 9.13 0.79 -16.07
CA LEU A 62 10.52 0.74 -16.55
C LEU A 62 10.94 2.04 -17.28
N THR A 63 10.00 2.85 -17.73
CA THR A 63 10.24 4.03 -18.57
C THR A 63 10.66 5.22 -17.73
N TYR A 64 9.87 5.63 -16.74
CA TYR A 64 10.14 6.81 -15.94
C TYR A 64 11.25 6.60 -14.88
N SER A 65 11.49 5.35 -14.46
CA SER A 65 12.44 5.03 -13.38
C SER A 65 13.55 4.08 -13.85
N LYS A 66 14.68 4.67 -14.27
CA LYS A 66 15.88 3.96 -14.79
C LYS A 66 17.08 4.01 -13.83
N THR A 67 16.84 4.27 -12.55
CA THR A 67 17.92 4.34 -11.55
C THR A 67 18.38 2.95 -11.12
N LEU A 68 19.57 2.88 -10.52
CA LEU A 68 20.17 1.63 -10.03
C LEU A 68 19.31 0.89 -8.99
N TYR A 69 18.47 1.62 -8.25
CA TYR A 69 17.58 1.08 -7.22
C TYR A 69 16.13 0.89 -7.69
N SER A 70 15.80 1.21 -8.94
CA SER A 70 14.43 1.09 -9.48
C SER A 70 13.91 -0.36 -9.42
N GLY A 71 14.79 -1.36 -9.58
CA GLY A 71 14.43 -2.76 -9.40
C GLY A 71 13.98 -3.09 -7.98
N LEU A 72 14.67 -2.55 -6.97
CA LEU A 72 14.31 -2.73 -5.56
C LEU A 72 13.02 -1.99 -5.21
N ALA A 73 12.84 -0.76 -5.73
CA ALA A 73 11.61 0.01 -5.53
C ALA A 73 10.39 -0.72 -6.11
N ARG A 74 10.50 -1.28 -7.33
CA ARG A 74 9.45 -2.11 -7.94
C ARG A 74 9.13 -3.34 -7.09
N PHE A 75 10.15 -4.06 -6.64
CA PHE A 75 9.97 -5.23 -5.78
C PHE A 75 9.27 -4.87 -4.46
N ASP A 76 9.68 -3.77 -3.82
CA ASP A 76 9.09 -3.35 -2.55
C ASP A 76 7.63 -2.89 -2.72
N ALA A 77 7.35 -2.11 -3.76
CA ALA A 77 5.99 -1.65 -4.07
C ALA A 77 5.05 -2.82 -4.39
N ASP A 78 5.47 -3.73 -5.28
CA ASP A 78 4.69 -4.92 -5.65
C ASP A 78 4.41 -5.80 -4.42
N ARG A 79 5.43 -6.00 -3.57
CA ARG A 79 5.30 -6.75 -2.31
C ARG A 79 4.32 -6.07 -1.37
N TYR A 80 4.44 -4.75 -1.19
CA TYR A 80 3.57 -3.97 -0.31
C TYR A 80 2.10 -4.10 -0.74
N LEU A 81 1.80 -3.88 -2.03
CA LEU A 81 0.46 -4.02 -2.59
C LEU A 81 -0.09 -5.44 -2.40
N ARG A 82 0.74 -6.47 -2.61
CA ARG A 82 0.35 -7.87 -2.42
C ARG A 82 0.00 -8.17 -0.97
N GLN A 83 0.81 -7.71 -0.02
CA GLN A 83 0.58 -7.98 1.40
C GLN A 83 -0.67 -7.26 1.90
N THR A 84 -0.85 -5.98 1.56
CA THR A 84 -2.02 -5.19 1.99
C THR A 84 -3.31 -5.76 1.38
N PHE A 85 -3.29 -6.11 0.09
CA PHE A 85 -4.42 -6.76 -0.58
C PHE A 85 -4.78 -8.10 0.08
N LYS A 86 -3.79 -8.96 0.38
CA LYS A 86 -4.03 -10.24 1.05
C LYS A 86 -4.71 -10.07 2.40
N GLN A 87 -4.29 -9.09 3.20
CA GLN A 87 -4.94 -8.81 4.48
C GLN A 87 -6.36 -8.29 4.30
N ALA A 88 -6.57 -7.37 3.34
CA ALA A 88 -7.88 -6.81 3.03
C ALA A 88 -8.86 -7.90 2.58
N LEU A 89 -8.45 -8.82 1.70
CA LEU A 89 -9.24 -9.99 1.31
C LEU A 89 -9.59 -10.88 2.52
N ALA A 90 -8.59 -11.20 3.35
CA ALA A 90 -8.76 -12.03 4.54
C ALA A 90 -9.72 -11.41 5.56
N PHE A 91 -9.76 -10.09 5.65
CA PHE A 91 -10.62 -9.34 6.54
C PHE A 91 -12.05 -9.22 6.00
N THR A 92 -12.19 -8.80 4.73
CA THR A 92 -13.48 -8.38 4.16
C THR A 92 -14.27 -9.51 3.50
N LYS A 93 -13.59 -10.55 2.99
CA LYS A 93 -14.20 -11.64 2.21
C LYS A 93 -15.18 -11.09 1.15
N PRO A 94 -14.71 -10.25 0.21
CA PRO A 94 -15.60 -9.48 -0.64
C PRO A 94 -16.32 -10.36 -1.66
N HIS A 95 -17.49 -9.89 -2.08
CA HIS A 95 -18.25 -10.41 -3.20
C HIS A 95 -17.82 -9.75 -4.51
N ILE A 96 -17.41 -8.48 -4.47
CA ILE A 96 -17.00 -7.70 -5.64
C ILE A 96 -15.70 -6.96 -5.31
N ILE A 97 -14.77 -6.91 -6.26
CA ILE A 97 -13.54 -6.12 -6.18
C ILE A 97 -13.52 -5.15 -7.35
N CYS A 98 -13.57 -3.86 -7.07
CA CYS A 98 -13.45 -2.80 -8.08
C CYS A 98 -12.07 -2.15 -8.00
N PHE A 99 -11.38 -2.10 -9.14
CA PHE A 99 -10.16 -1.34 -9.35
C PHE A 99 -10.51 -0.05 -10.07
N LEU A 100 -10.27 1.08 -9.42
CA LEU A 100 -10.77 2.40 -9.81
C LEU A 100 -9.77 3.20 -10.65
N GLY A 101 -9.02 2.53 -11.53
CA GLY A 101 -8.03 3.16 -12.41
C GLY A 101 -6.66 3.40 -11.78
N ASP A 102 -5.75 3.84 -12.65
CA ASP A 102 -4.33 4.01 -12.38
C ASP A 102 -3.69 2.72 -11.87
N LEU A 103 -3.92 1.65 -12.63
CA LEU A 103 -3.40 0.32 -12.34
C LEU A 103 -1.88 0.29 -12.52
N MET A 104 -1.41 0.94 -13.58
CA MET A 104 0.00 1.17 -13.88
C MET A 104 0.36 2.65 -13.68
N ASP A 105 1.64 2.93 -13.42
CA ASP A 105 2.12 4.32 -13.31
C ASP A 105 2.50 4.97 -14.65
N GLU A 106 2.62 4.15 -15.71
CA GLU A 106 3.05 4.58 -17.04
C GLU A 106 2.42 3.71 -18.14
N GLY A 107 1.24 3.17 -17.86
CA GLY A 107 0.49 2.32 -18.78
C GLY A 107 0.16 3.01 -20.10
N ASN A 108 0.09 4.34 -20.13
CA ASN A 108 -0.15 5.15 -21.33
C ASN A 108 1.06 5.26 -22.28
N VAL A 109 2.29 5.19 -21.76
CA VAL A 109 3.54 5.33 -22.55
C VAL A 109 4.31 4.02 -22.75
N ALA A 110 3.91 2.95 -22.05
CA ALA A 110 4.56 1.64 -22.12
C ALA A 110 4.60 1.06 -23.56
N SER A 111 5.71 0.41 -23.91
CA SER A 111 5.76 -0.45 -25.10
C SER A 111 4.77 -1.63 -24.98
N PRO A 112 4.40 -2.32 -26.08
CA PRO A 112 3.56 -3.52 -26.01
C PRO A 112 4.10 -4.60 -25.06
N GLU A 113 5.42 -4.82 -25.04
CA GLU A 113 6.09 -5.80 -24.18
C GLU A 113 6.09 -5.36 -22.72
N GLU A 114 6.34 -4.08 -22.47
CA GLU A 114 6.29 -3.47 -21.13
C GLU A 114 4.88 -3.55 -20.55
N PHE A 115 3.87 -3.13 -21.32
CA PHE A 115 2.47 -3.21 -20.92
C PHE A 115 2.07 -4.65 -20.54
N LYS A 116 2.42 -5.63 -21.38
CA LYS A 116 2.18 -7.05 -21.09
C LYS A 116 2.87 -7.52 -19.80
N SER A 117 4.10 -7.04 -19.55
CA SER A 117 4.81 -7.30 -18.30
C SER A 117 4.11 -6.69 -17.09
N TYR A 118 3.57 -5.48 -17.22
CA TYR A 118 2.85 -4.79 -16.14
C TYR A 118 1.52 -5.48 -15.83
N VAL A 119 0.75 -5.88 -16.84
CA VAL A 119 -0.47 -6.68 -16.69
C VAL A 119 -0.17 -7.99 -15.95
N LYS A 120 0.90 -8.70 -16.34
CA LYS A 120 1.31 -9.94 -15.66
C LYS A 120 1.66 -9.70 -14.19
N ARG A 121 2.40 -8.63 -13.88
CA ARG A 121 2.71 -8.24 -12.49
C ARG A 121 1.45 -7.89 -11.70
N PHE A 122 0.54 -7.12 -12.28
CA PHE A 122 -0.74 -6.76 -11.68
C PHE A 122 -1.53 -8.01 -11.31
N GLN A 123 -1.71 -8.92 -12.28
CA GLN A 123 -2.39 -10.19 -12.06
C GLN A 123 -1.73 -10.99 -10.93
N GLN A 124 -0.39 -11.01 -10.85
CA GLN A 124 0.37 -11.68 -9.78
C GLN A 124 0.21 -11.06 -8.39
N ILE A 125 0.11 -9.73 -8.30
CA ILE A 125 -0.11 -9.01 -7.04
C ILE A 125 -1.52 -9.29 -6.51
N TYR A 126 -2.50 -9.24 -7.41
CA TYR A 126 -3.92 -9.39 -7.07
C TYR A 126 -4.45 -10.80 -7.28
N ARG A 127 -3.59 -11.83 -7.21
CA ARG A 127 -4.03 -13.23 -7.23
C ARG A 127 -4.84 -13.55 -5.99
N THR A 128 -5.86 -14.36 -6.18
CA THR A 128 -6.76 -14.85 -5.12
C THR A 128 -6.68 -16.35 -4.93
N ASP A 129 -6.02 -17.03 -5.87
CA ASP A 129 -6.11 -18.49 -6.03
C ASP A 129 -5.16 -19.22 -5.09
N ASP A 130 -4.25 -18.47 -4.47
CA ASP A 130 -3.15 -18.96 -3.64
C ASP A 130 -3.58 -19.28 -2.19
N ASP A 131 -4.83 -18.95 -1.78
CA ASP A 131 -5.38 -19.38 -0.49
C ASP A 131 -6.63 -20.25 -0.73
N PRO A 132 -6.56 -21.57 -0.43
CA PRO A 132 -7.69 -22.48 -0.51
C PRO A 132 -8.91 -22.00 0.30
N ARG A 133 -8.68 -21.22 1.37
CA ARG A 133 -9.76 -20.65 2.20
C ARG A 133 -10.53 -19.56 1.46
N PHE A 134 -9.91 -18.83 0.53
CA PHE A 134 -10.61 -17.81 -0.27
C PHE A 134 -11.55 -18.43 -1.28
N LYS A 135 -11.14 -19.52 -1.96
CA LYS A 135 -12.02 -20.28 -2.85
C LYS A 135 -13.25 -20.84 -2.12
N LEU A 136 -13.13 -21.14 -0.82
CA LEU A 136 -14.22 -21.68 -0.01
C LEU A 136 -15.24 -20.61 0.42
N PHE A 137 -14.80 -19.39 0.78
CA PHE A 137 -15.70 -18.34 1.30
C PHE A 137 -16.25 -17.38 0.25
N SER A 138 -15.65 -17.31 -0.93
CA SER A 138 -16.13 -16.49 -2.05
C SER A 138 -15.70 -17.11 -3.38
N PRO A 139 -16.28 -18.26 -3.77
CA PRO A 139 -15.89 -18.97 -5.00
C PRO A 139 -16.12 -18.16 -6.30
N TYR A 140 -16.82 -17.02 -6.24
CA TYR A 140 -17.29 -16.26 -7.41
C TYR A 140 -17.19 -14.74 -7.24
N TYR A 141 -16.13 -14.22 -6.60
CA TYR A 141 -16.03 -12.75 -6.47
C TYR A 141 -15.81 -12.11 -7.85
N GLN A 142 -16.66 -11.14 -8.20
CA GLN A 142 -16.58 -10.43 -9.47
C GLN A 142 -15.47 -9.39 -9.39
N ARG A 143 -14.62 -9.30 -10.41
CA ARG A 143 -13.64 -8.21 -10.54
C ARG A 143 -14.18 -7.17 -11.51
N VAL A 144 -13.87 -5.91 -11.26
CA VAL A 144 -14.19 -4.79 -12.15
C VAL A 144 -12.95 -3.92 -12.27
N HIS A 145 -12.55 -3.56 -13.48
CA HIS A 145 -11.45 -2.63 -13.73
C HIS A 145 -11.96 -1.50 -14.62
N ILE A 146 -11.64 -0.29 -14.24
CA ILE A 146 -11.76 0.90 -15.09
C ILE A 146 -10.37 1.50 -15.28
N PRO A 147 -10.09 2.16 -16.42
CA PRO A 147 -8.80 2.81 -16.63
C PRO A 147 -8.72 4.15 -15.90
N GLY A 148 -7.52 4.52 -15.47
CA GLY A 148 -7.16 5.89 -15.09
C GLY A 148 -6.29 6.58 -16.14
N ASP A 149 -5.88 7.81 -15.88
CA ASP A 149 -5.10 8.62 -16.82
C ASP A 149 -3.69 8.08 -17.03
N ASN A 150 -3.08 7.45 -16.01
CA ASN A 150 -1.79 6.79 -16.17
C ASN A 150 -1.90 5.47 -16.95
N ASP A 151 -3.10 4.89 -17.08
CA ASP A 151 -3.31 3.65 -17.84
C ASP A 151 -3.47 3.91 -19.34
N ILE A 152 -4.25 4.94 -19.71
CA ILE A 152 -4.64 5.18 -21.10
C ILE A 152 -4.23 6.56 -21.67
N GLY A 153 -3.83 7.49 -20.80
CA GLY A 153 -3.58 8.90 -21.11
C GLY A 153 -4.75 9.78 -20.67
N GLY A 154 -4.67 11.09 -20.96
CA GLY A 154 -5.75 12.05 -20.67
C GLY A 154 -5.54 12.92 -19.44
N GLU A 155 -4.40 12.79 -18.75
CA GLU A 155 -4.02 13.72 -17.68
C GLU A 155 -4.00 15.14 -18.25
N ASN A 156 -4.69 16.08 -17.59
CA ASN A 156 -4.77 17.49 -18.00
C ASN A 156 -5.20 17.72 -19.48
N GLY A 157 -5.96 16.79 -20.08
CA GLY A 157 -6.43 16.89 -21.47
C GLY A 157 -5.42 16.43 -22.52
N GLU A 158 -4.39 15.67 -22.12
CA GLU A 158 -3.50 14.97 -23.04
C GLU A 158 -4.25 14.02 -23.99
N TYR A 159 -3.63 13.73 -25.13
CA TYR A 159 -4.19 12.83 -26.12
C TYR A 159 -4.34 11.41 -25.55
N ILE A 160 -5.54 10.83 -25.70
CA ILE A 160 -5.83 9.44 -25.35
C ILE A 160 -5.74 8.61 -26.62
N SER A 161 -4.78 7.69 -26.65
CA SER A 161 -4.56 6.83 -27.81
C SER A 161 -5.59 5.70 -27.86
N ASN A 162 -6.22 5.50 -29.02
CA ASN A 162 -7.12 4.34 -29.26
C ASN A 162 -6.41 3.01 -28.98
N LEU A 163 -5.11 2.92 -29.26
CA LEU A 163 -4.31 1.74 -28.95
C LEU A 163 -4.24 1.48 -27.44
N ASN A 164 -4.10 2.53 -26.63
CA ASN A 164 -4.03 2.42 -25.18
C ASN A 164 -5.36 1.97 -24.59
N VAL A 165 -6.47 2.52 -25.08
CA VAL A 165 -7.83 2.12 -24.69
C VAL A 165 -8.05 0.64 -25.03
N HIS A 166 -7.80 0.25 -26.29
CA HIS A 166 -8.02 -1.12 -26.75
C HIS A 166 -7.17 -2.14 -25.98
N ARG A 167 -5.85 -1.88 -25.78
CA ARG A 167 -4.99 -2.82 -25.05
C ARG A 167 -5.38 -2.96 -23.57
N PHE A 168 -5.94 -1.91 -22.96
CA PHE A 168 -6.46 -1.97 -21.60
C PHE A 168 -7.72 -2.84 -21.53
N GLU A 169 -8.68 -2.61 -22.43
CA GLU A 169 -9.91 -3.40 -22.53
C GLU A 169 -9.62 -4.88 -22.83
N GLU A 170 -8.65 -5.16 -23.69
CA GLU A 170 -8.20 -6.52 -24.00
C GLU A 170 -7.52 -7.19 -22.79
N ALA A 171 -6.71 -6.45 -22.01
CA ALA A 171 -6.01 -7.00 -20.85
C ALA A 171 -6.93 -7.26 -19.65
N PHE A 172 -7.97 -6.44 -19.48
CA PHE A 172 -8.90 -6.48 -18.35
C PHE A 172 -10.33 -6.79 -18.77
N THR A 173 -10.51 -7.59 -19.83
CA THR A 173 -11.79 -7.87 -20.52
C THR A 173 -12.93 -8.16 -19.56
N GLN A 174 -13.90 -7.25 -19.55
CA GLN A 174 -15.10 -7.30 -18.73
C GLN A 174 -16.21 -6.51 -19.41
N GLU A 175 -17.46 -6.94 -19.27
CA GLU A 175 -18.62 -6.16 -19.72
C GLU A 175 -18.65 -4.77 -19.07
N ASP A 176 -19.10 -3.74 -19.80
CA ASP A 176 -19.17 -2.37 -19.31
C ASP A 176 -20.27 -2.13 -18.27
N ILE A 177 -21.29 -2.98 -18.34
CA ILE A 177 -22.34 -3.12 -17.33
C ILE A 177 -22.25 -4.53 -16.78
N PHE A 178 -22.35 -4.65 -15.46
CA PHE A 178 -22.60 -5.96 -14.86
C PHE A 178 -23.66 -5.82 -13.77
N ASP A 179 -24.62 -6.74 -13.80
CA ASP A 179 -25.63 -6.89 -12.76
C ASP A 179 -25.17 -7.96 -11.77
N TYR A 180 -25.26 -7.68 -10.46
CA TYR A 180 -24.79 -8.61 -9.42
C TYR A 180 -25.91 -9.04 -8.47
N GLY A 181 -26.20 -10.35 -8.52
CA GLY A 181 -26.94 -11.11 -7.52
C GLY A 181 -28.45 -10.81 -7.38
N GLU A 182 -29.08 -11.47 -6.42
CA GLU A 182 -30.49 -11.28 -6.03
C GLU A 182 -30.81 -9.86 -5.52
N ASN A 183 -29.78 -9.07 -5.23
CA ASN A 183 -29.89 -7.71 -4.69
C ASN A 183 -30.12 -6.64 -5.77
N HIS A 184 -30.28 -7.02 -7.04
CA HIS A 184 -30.54 -6.12 -8.16
C HIS A 184 -29.54 -4.95 -8.22
N LEU A 185 -28.25 -5.23 -8.01
CA LEU A 185 -27.20 -4.21 -8.14
C LEU A 185 -26.81 -4.08 -9.61
N ARG A 186 -26.70 -2.85 -10.09
CA ARG A 186 -26.21 -2.55 -11.45
C ARG A 186 -25.02 -1.61 -11.38
N PHE A 187 -23.92 -2.02 -11.98
CA PHE A 187 -22.70 -1.21 -12.02
C PHE A 187 -22.50 -0.60 -13.40
N PHE A 188 -22.06 0.65 -13.42
CA PHE A 188 -21.70 1.38 -14.63
C PHE A 188 -20.23 1.79 -14.57
N LYS A 189 -19.47 1.44 -15.60
CA LYS A 189 -18.15 2.02 -15.82
C LYS A 189 -18.32 3.40 -16.49
N ILE A 190 -17.68 4.41 -15.93
CA ILE A 190 -17.74 5.79 -16.40
C ILE A 190 -16.33 6.26 -16.68
N ASN A 191 -16.00 6.45 -17.97
CA ASN A 191 -14.73 6.99 -18.39
C ASN A 191 -14.84 8.51 -18.57
N ARG A 192 -14.54 9.24 -17.49
CA ARG A 192 -14.56 10.71 -17.50
C ARG A 192 -13.59 11.31 -18.52
N MET A 193 -12.45 10.67 -18.77
CA MET A 193 -11.40 11.20 -19.65
C MET A 193 -11.84 11.17 -21.12
N LEU A 194 -12.63 10.15 -21.49
CA LEU A 194 -13.24 10.02 -22.82
C LEU A 194 -14.64 10.67 -22.93
N LEU A 195 -15.17 11.22 -21.83
CA LEU A 195 -16.57 11.65 -21.70
C LEU A 195 -17.56 10.53 -22.06
N ASP A 196 -17.21 9.28 -21.76
CA ASP A 196 -17.90 8.09 -22.23
C ASP A 196 -18.48 7.25 -21.09
N PHE A 197 -19.64 6.67 -21.36
CA PHE A 197 -20.32 5.67 -20.54
C PHE A 197 -21.34 4.92 -21.40
N THR A 198 -21.55 3.63 -21.11
CA THR A 198 -22.54 2.81 -21.81
C THR A 198 -23.79 2.60 -20.95
N ASN A 199 -24.96 2.57 -21.60
CA ASN A 199 -26.24 2.34 -20.95
C ASN A 199 -27.28 1.66 -21.88
N PRO A 200 -26.96 0.49 -22.47
CA PRO A 200 -27.86 -0.21 -23.38
C PRO A 200 -29.23 -0.57 -22.76
N ASP A 201 -29.30 -0.81 -21.44
CA ASP A 201 -30.51 -1.25 -20.75
C ASP A 201 -31.17 -0.14 -19.89
N ARG A 202 -31.23 1.07 -20.45
CA ARG A 202 -31.72 2.26 -19.75
C ARG A 202 -33.13 2.10 -19.15
N SER A 203 -34.03 1.41 -19.84
CA SER A 203 -35.44 1.27 -19.42
C SER A 203 -35.61 0.47 -18.13
N ASN A 204 -34.64 -0.38 -17.77
CA ASN A 204 -34.69 -1.21 -16.57
C ASN A 204 -33.80 -0.68 -15.43
N ASN A 205 -33.15 0.46 -15.60
CA ASN A 205 -32.30 1.07 -14.58
C ASN A 205 -33.04 1.29 -13.24
N ALA A 206 -34.31 1.70 -13.29
CA ALA A 206 -35.13 1.95 -12.10
C ALA A 206 -35.36 0.70 -11.23
N LYS A 207 -35.22 -0.50 -11.78
CA LYS A 207 -35.36 -1.78 -11.06
C LYS A 207 -34.13 -2.13 -10.21
N HIS A 208 -33.03 -1.40 -10.40
CA HIS A 208 -31.73 -1.74 -9.83
C HIS A 208 -31.20 -0.65 -8.89
N LEU A 209 -30.40 -1.06 -7.91
CA LEU A 209 -29.53 -0.13 -7.20
C LEU A 209 -28.28 0.12 -8.04
N ARG A 210 -28.24 1.31 -8.62
CA ARG A 210 -27.25 1.79 -9.59
C ARG A 210 -25.99 2.35 -8.92
N ILE A 211 -24.84 1.81 -9.28
CA ILE A 211 -23.51 2.17 -8.76
C ILE A 211 -22.63 2.63 -9.92
N GLY A 212 -22.10 3.84 -9.86
CA GLY A 212 -21.12 4.34 -10.81
C GLY A 212 -19.69 4.06 -10.36
N LEU A 213 -18.81 3.68 -11.28
CA LEU A 213 -17.38 3.56 -11.06
C LEU A 213 -16.67 4.50 -12.03
N SER A 214 -15.89 5.45 -11.52
CA SER A 214 -15.10 6.35 -12.36
C SER A 214 -13.71 6.56 -11.77
N HIS A 215 -12.68 6.76 -12.58
CA HIS A 215 -11.36 7.04 -12.03
C HIS A 215 -11.33 8.46 -11.45
N ALA A 216 -11.59 9.46 -12.29
CA ALA A 216 -11.66 10.85 -11.89
C ALA A 216 -13.06 11.24 -11.39
N PRO A 217 -13.16 12.14 -10.40
CA PRO A 217 -14.42 12.40 -9.72
C PRO A 217 -15.47 13.04 -10.61
N ILE A 218 -16.76 12.72 -10.43
CA ILE A 218 -17.84 13.15 -11.32
C ILE A 218 -18.59 14.36 -10.76
N LEU A 219 -19.04 14.29 -9.51
CA LEU A 219 -20.01 15.23 -8.92
C LEU A 219 -19.49 16.66 -8.75
N ILE A 220 -18.16 16.83 -8.69
CA ILE A 220 -17.52 18.14 -8.57
C ILE A 220 -17.16 18.77 -9.92
N GLY A 221 -17.14 17.99 -11.00
CA GLY A 221 -16.68 18.47 -12.30
C GLY A 221 -17.69 19.31 -13.06
N GLY A 222 -18.97 19.22 -12.69
CA GLY A 222 -20.05 19.91 -13.38
C GLY A 222 -20.18 19.53 -14.87
N GLY A 223 -20.77 20.43 -15.65
CA GLY A 223 -20.76 20.34 -17.11
C GLY A 223 -21.71 19.32 -17.75
N PRO A 224 -21.59 19.11 -19.08
CA PRO A 224 -22.46 18.22 -19.85
C PRO A 224 -22.38 16.76 -19.40
N LEU A 225 -21.18 16.25 -19.09
CA LEU A 225 -20.99 14.87 -18.66
C LEU A 225 -21.74 14.56 -17.37
N LEU A 226 -21.62 15.42 -16.34
CA LEU A 226 -22.36 15.25 -15.10
C LEU A 226 -23.87 15.18 -15.38
N ARG A 227 -24.40 16.12 -16.17
CA ARG A 227 -25.83 16.12 -16.52
C ARG A 227 -26.27 14.87 -17.26
N ALA A 228 -25.44 14.36 -18.18
CA ALA A 228 -25.72 13.12 -18.90
C ALA A 228 -25.74 11.93 -17.94
N ILE A 229 -24.74 11.78 -17.05
CA ILE A 229 -24.68 10.71 -16.05
C ILE A 229 -25.89 10.75 -15.12
N LEU A 230 -26.23 11.92 -14.57
CA LEU A 230 -27.38 12.04 -13.65
C LEU A 230 -28.71 11.75 -14.37
N LYS A 231 -28.84 12.12 -15.65
CA LYS A 231 -30.06 11.91 -16.44
C LYS A 231 -30.21 10.48 -16.98
N GLU A 232 -29.11 9.84 -17.36
CA GLU A 232 -29.14 8.57 -18.07
C GLU A 232 -28.88 7.38 -17.15
N LEU A 233 -27.90 7.51 -16.27
CA LEU A 233 -27.53 6.47 -15.31
C LEU A 233 -28.28 6.65 -13.98
N ASP A 234 -28.54 7.88 -13.56
CA ASP A 234 -29.23 8.20 -12.31
C ASP A 234 -28.70 7.39 -11.10
N PRO A 235 -27.38 7.41 -10.82
CA PRO A 235 -26.77 6.52 -9.83
C PRO A 235 -27.25 6.82 -8.40
N HIS A 236 -27.22 5.82 -7.52
CA HIS A 236 -27.41 6.01 -6.07
C HIS A 236 -26.10 6.38 -5.38
N ILE A 237 -24.98 5.87 -5.90
CA ILE A 237 -23.64 6.19 -5.44
C ILE A 237 -22.63 6.07 -6.58
N ILE A 238 -21.59 6.90 -6.54
CA ILE A 238 -20.40 6.79 -7.38
C ILE A 238 -19.19 6.49 -6.49
N PHE A 239 -18.31 5.59 -6.93
CA PHE A 239 -16.99 5.40 -6.33
C PHE A 239 -15.90 5.87 -7.29
N SER A 240 -14.94 6.63 -6.77
CA SER A 240 -13.84 7.18 -7.57
C SER A 240 -12.46 7.13 -6.91
N GLY A 241 -11.40 7.48 -7.64
CA GLY A 241 -10.00 7.49 -7.20
C GLY A 241 -9.30 8.80 -7.57
N HIS A 242 -8.14 8.72 -8.21
CA HIS A 242 -7.41 9.81 -8.90
C HIS A 242 -6.68 10.82 -8.00
N TRP A 243 -7.28 11.34 -6.92
CA TRP A 243 -6.59 12.33 -6.07
C TRP A 243 -5.83 11.75 -4.88
N HIS A 244 -5.80 10.41 -4.79
CA HIS A 244 -5.04 9.66 -3.79
C HIS A 244 -5.44 9.94 -2.33
N GLU A 245 -6.59 10.57 -2.10
CA GLU A 245 -7.13 10.95 -0.80
C GLU A 245 -8.56 10.46 -0.66
N SER A 246 -9.00 10.15 0.56
CA SER A 246 -10.38 9.75 0.77
C SER A 246 -11.26 10.97 0.99
N ARG A 247 -12.27 11.13 0.15
CA ARG A 247 -13.19 12.26 0.17
C ARG A 247 -14.62 11.80 -0.10
N ILE A 248 -15.57 12.52 0.44
CA ILE A 248 -17.00 12.34 0.17
C ILE A 248 -17.50 13.63 -0.48
N PHE A 249 -18.18 13.49 -1.61
CA PHE A 249 -18.80 14.57 -2.35
C PHE A 249 -20.32 14.40 -2.34
N THR A 250 -21.02 15.51 -2.20
CA THR A 250 -22.47 15.57 -2.36
C THR A 250 -22.85 16.61 -3.41
N HIS A 251 -23.80 16.27 -4.28
CA HIS A 251 -24.36 17.18 -5.29
C HIS A 251 -25.87 17.30 -5.06
N PRO A 252 -26.49 18.49 -5.08
CA PRO A 252 -25.96 19.76 -5.58
C PRO A 252 -25.18 20.62 -4.57
N ASP A 253 -25.12 20.24 -3.29
CA ASP A 253 -24.47 21.04 -2.22
C ASP A 253 -22.98 21.35 -2.48
N THR A 254 -22.30 20.58 -3.36
CA THR A 254 -20.86 20.66 -3.67
C THR A 254 -19.92 20.54 -2.48
N LYS A 255 -20.45 20.19 -1.30
CA LYS A 255 -19.68 19.99 -0.08
C LYS A 255 -18.69 18.84 -0.26
N VAL A 256 -17.44 19.11 0.10
CA VAL A 256 -16.34 18.13 0.10
C VAL A 256 -15.98 17.84 1.55
N VAL A 257 -16.10 16.57 1.94
CA VAL A 257 -15.72 16.11 3.27
C VAL A 257 -14.53 15.17 3.16
N ASN A 258 -13.40 15.57 3.75
CA ASN A 258 -12.25 14.68 3.90
C ASN A 258 -12.60 13.54 4.86
N PHE A 259 -12.37 12.29 4.45
CA PHE A 259 -12.70 11.11 5.24
C PHE A 259 -11.43 10.39 5.69
N TYR A 260 -10.86 10.84 6.81
CA TYR A 260 -9.63 10.27 7.38
C TYR A 260 -9.85 9.50 8.69
N GLU A 261 -11.10 9.36 9.11
CA GLU A 261 -11.46 8.68 10.34
C GLU A 261 -11.33 7.15 10.13
N PRO A 262 -10.89 6.39 11.15
CA PRO A 262 -10.86 4.93 11.10
C PRO A 262 -12.25 4.29 11.31
N GLY A 263 -13.30 5.10 11.36
CA GLY A 263 -14.67 4.68 11.63
C GLY A 263 -15.40 4.13 10.41
N VAL A 264 -16.56 3.52 10.67
CA VAL A 264 -17.55 3.17 9.64
C VAL A 264 -18.56 4.31 9.51
N ARG A 265 -18.77 4.81 8.30
CA ARG A 265 -19.86 5.75 7.98
C ARG A 265 -21.03 5.02 7.34
N GLN A 266 -22.23 5.38 7.75
CA GLN A 266 -23.47 4.81 7.25
C GLN A 266 -24.22 5.86 6.42
N PHE A 267 -24.75 5.43 5.28
CA PHE A 267 -25.52 6.25 4.36
C PHE A 267 -26.80 5.51 3.97
N ASP A 268 -27.94 6.17 4.10
CA ASP A 268 -29.19 5.72 3.48
C ASP A 268 -29.25 6.33 2.08
N LEU A 269 -28.87 5.52 1.08
CA LEU A 269 -28.80 5.97 -0.31
C LEU A 269 -30.17 6.36 -0.87
N LYS A 270 -31.25 5.75 -0.36
CA LYS A 270 -32.61 6.06 -0.78
C LYS A 270 -33.03 7.42 -0.23
N ALA A 271 -32.78 7.67 1.05
CA ALA A 271 -33.09 8.97 1.66
C ALA A 271 -32.30 10.11 1.02
N ILE A 272 -31.00 9.91 0.75
CA ILE A 272 -30.16 10.91 0.07
C ILE A 272 -30.75 11.25 -1.31
N LYS A 273 -31.17 10.25 -2.07
CA LYS A 273 -31.67 10.45 -3.43
C LYS A 273 -33.11 10.99 -3.49
N GLU A 274 -34.02 10.40 -2.74
CA GLU A 274 -35.46 10.66 -2.85
C GLU A 274 -35.93 11.81 -1.94
N GLN A 275 -35.34 11.97 -0.76
CA GLN A 275 -35.76 13.00 0.21
C GLN A 275 -34.87 14.23 0.14
N GLN A 276 -33.55 14.04 0.02
CA GLN A 276 -32.59 15.15 -0.04
C GLN A 276 -32.29 15.58 -1.48
N HIS A 277 -32.85 14.89 -2.48
CA HIS A 277 -32.62 15.15 -3.91
C HIS A 277 -31.15 15.32 -4.27
N SER A 278 -30.30 14.51 -3.63
CA SER A 278 -28.86 14.62 -3.70
C SER A 278 -28.21 13.34 -4.22
N TYR A 279 -26.98 13.48 -4.72
CA TYR A 279 -26.13 12.38 -5.17
C TYR A 279 -24.90 12.29 -4.28
N LEU A 280 -24.46 11.05 -4.05
CA LEU A 280 -23.31 10.73 -3.23
C LEU A 280 -22.17 10.18 -4.10
N GLU A 281 -20.97 10.69 -3.90
CA GLU A 281 -19.76 10.12 -4.45
C GLU A 281 -18.71 9.94 -3.36
N ILE A 282 -18.06 8.78 -3.35
CA ILE A 282 -16.99 8.46 -2.40
C ILE A 282 -15.71 8.20 -3.20
N MET A 283 -14.73 9.07 -2.98
CA MET A 283 -13.38 8.90 -3.48
C MET A 283 -12.56 8.07 -2.50
N VAL A 284 -11.94 7.05 -3.06
CA VAL A 284 -11.11 6.05 -2.39
C VAL A 284 -9.67 6.53 -2.43
N PRO A 285 -8.93 6.47 -1.30
CA PRO A 285 -7.53 6.88 -1.29
C PRO A 285 -6.66 5.91 -2.08
N THR A 286 -5.44 6.32 -2.41
CA THR A 286 -4.48 5.42 -3.08
C THR A 286 -4.15 4.22 -2.19
N ALA A 287 -4.03 3.05 -2.80
CA ALA A 287 -3.53 1.84 -2.17
C ALA A 287 -1.99 1.78 -2.10
N SER A 288 -1.29 2.75 -2.71
CA SER A 288 0.15 2.71 -2.95
C SER A 288 0.89 3.85 -2.26
N TYR A 289 2.02 3.54 -1.62
CA TYR A 289 2.90 4.59 -1.07
C TYR A 289 3.68 5.32 -2.15
N ARG A 290 3.68 4.82 -3.40
CA ARG A 290 4.31 5.46 -4.56
C ARG A 290 3.86 6.91 -4.74
N MET A 291 2.61 7.23 -4.40
CA MET A 291 2.04 8.58 -4.54
C MET A 291 2.56 9.61 -3.54
N GLY A 292 3.52 9.25 -2.69
CA GLY A 292 3.99 10.17 -1.65
C GLY A 292 2.97 10.40 -0.53
N LYS A 293 1.88 9.63 -0.48
CA LYS A 293 0.82 9.77 0.51
C LYS A 293 1.12 8.90 1.73
N THR A 294 1.06 9.49 2.92
CA THR A 294 1.20 8.76 4.19
C THR A 294 -0.08 8.05 4.62
N LYS A 295 -1.24 8.54 4.16
CA LYS A 295 -2.56 7.95 4.40
C LYS A 295 -3.02 7.18 3.18
N MET A 296 -2.62 5.92 3.10
CA MET A 296 -3.05 4.99 2.06
C MET A 296 -4.15 4.09 2.58
N GLY A 297 -5.00 3.60 1.70
CA GLY A 297 -6.15 2.80 2.09
C GLY A 297 -6.71 1.95 0.98
N ILE A 298 -7.52 0.97 1.37
CA ILE A 298 -8.42 0.24 0.47
C ILE A 298 -9.84 0.54 0.95
N GLY A 299 -10.71 0.99 0.05
CA GLY A 299 -12.10 1.25 0.37
C GLY A 299 -12.84 -0.06 0.63
N TYR A 300 -13.69 -0.08 1.66
CA TYR A 300 -14.52 -1.23 1.97
C TYR A 300 -15.96 -0.78 2.19
N ALA A 301 -16.84 -1.28 1.32
CA ALA A 301 -18.26 -1.01 1.37
C ALA A 301 -19.05 -2.29 1.64
N VAL A 302 -20.08 -2.19 2.47
CA VAL A 302 -21.11 -3.21 2.64
C VAL A 302 -22.44 -2.58 2.33
N LEU A 303 -23.12 -3.13 1.34
CA LEU A 303 -24.41 -2.66 0.88
C LEU A 303 -25.50 -3.66 1.30
N GLU A 304 -26.52 -3.15 1.96
CA GLU A 304 -27.66 -3.91 2.44
C GLU A 304 -28.93 -3.18 2.03
N ASN A 305 -29.55 -3.64 0.95
CA ASN A 305 -30.56 -2.87 0.23
C ASN A 305 -30.00 -1.47 -0.13
N HIS A 306 -30.60 -0.41 0.39
CA HIS A 306 -30.17 0.97 0.16
C HIS A 306 -29.24 1.51 1.26
N ASN A 307 -28.95 0.71 2.30
CA ASN A 307 -28.06 1.12 3.38
C ASN A 307 -26.62 0.76 3.01
N LEU A 308 -25.79 1.79 2.83
CA LEU A 308 -24.36 1.65 2.61
C LEU A 308 -23.61 1.89 3.92
N SER A 309 -22.80 0.92 4.32
CA SER A 309 -21.76 1.11 5.33
C SER A 309 -20.40 1.16 4.63
N TYR A 310 -19.66 2.24 4.81
CA TYR A 310 -18.36 2.46 4.16
C TYR A 310 -17.27 2.77 5.19
N THR A 311 -16.08 2.22 4.97
CA THR A 311 -14.87 2.58 5.70
C THR A 311 -13.65 2.49 4.79
N VAL A 312 -12.52 3.03 5.24
CA VAL A 312 -11.22 2.84 4.60
C VAL A 312 -10.40 1.91 5.49
N LEU A 313 -9.93 0.82 4.89
CA LEU A 313 -8.93 -0.05 5.48
C LEU A 313 -7.57 0.64 5.39
N TRP A 314 -7.29 1.51 6.36
CA TRP A 314 -6.04 2.27 6.41
C TRP A 314 -4.84 1.33 6.46
N LEU A 315 -3.85 1.57 5.60
CA LEU A 315 -2.68 0.71 5.42
C LEU A 315 -1.48 1.21 6.22
N PRO A 316 -0.49 0.35 6.52
CA PRO A 316 0.71 0.78 7.22
C PRO A 316 1.47 1.86 6.44
N ASN A 317 1.91 2.91 7.11
CA ASN A 317 2.74 3.94 6.48
C ASN A 317 4.13 3.37 6.13
N ARG A 318 4.32 2.92 4.88
CA ARG A 318 5.57 2.29 4.43
C ARG A 318 6.80 3.19 4.60
N PHE A 319 6.66 4.51 4.50
CA PHE A 319 7.77 5.45 4.68
C PHE A 319 8.42 5.32 6.06
N ILE A 320 7.63 5.10 7.12
CA ILE A 320 8.17 4.92 8.48
C ILE A 320 9.09 3.70 8.52
N PHE A 321 8.69 2.57 7.92
CA PHE A 321 9.48 1.35 7.93
C PHE A 321 10.73 1.43 7.07
N LEU A 322 10.66 2.13 5.93
CA LEU A 322 11.83 2.42 5.10
C LEU A 322 12.84 3.31 5.84
N LEU A 323 12.36 4.33 6.56
CA LEU A 323 13.22 5.16 7.41
C LEU A 323 13.85 4.34 8.54
N ILE A 324 13.09 3.45 9.20
CA ILE A 324 13.63 2.56 10.23
C ILE A 324 14.75 1.67 9.65
N TYR A 325 14.59 1.12 8.44
CA TYR A 325 15.66 0.37 7.79
C TYR A 325 16.91 1.22 7.56
N LEU A 326 16.74 2.45 7.09
CA LEU A 326 17.86 3.37 6.87
C LEU A 326 18.60 3.68 8.17
N PHE A 327 17.88 4.02 9.24
CA PHE A 327 18.47 4.26 10.57
C PHE A 327 19.18 3.03 11.11
N TRP A 328 18.57 1.84 10.98
CA TRP A 328 19.17 0.59 11.42
C TRP A 328 20.47 0.27 10.67
N LEU A 329 20.50 0.48 9.36
CA LEU A 329 21.68 0.26 8.53
C LEU A 329 22.83 1.19 8.95
N LEU A 330 22.55 2.48 9.15
CA LEU A 330 23.54 3.46 9.60
C LEU A 330 24.06 3.13 11.01
N PHE A 331 23.15 2.74 11.92
CA PHE A 331 23.50 2.31 13.26
C PHE A 331 24.41 1.07 13.24
N ALA A 332 24.03 0.01 12.52
CA ALA A 332 24.84 -1.20 12.42
C ALA A 332 26.22 -0.92 11.80
N ALA A 333 26.28 -0.10 10.75
CA ALA A 333 27.53 0.28 10.09
C ALA A 333 28.45 1.08 11.03
N SER A 334 27.91 2.06 11.76
CA SER A 334 28.67 2.86 12.73
C SER A 334 29.19 2.01 13.88
N MET A 335 28.38 1.09 14.42
CA MET A 335 28.80 0.15 15.47
C MET A 335 29.94 -0.74 15.02
N LEU A 336 29.87 -1.27 13.79
CA LEU A 336 30.94 -2.09 13.21
C LEU A 336 32.22 -1.27 12.97
N LEU A 337 32.09 -0.01 12.55
CA LEU A 337 33.21 0.90 12.32
C LEU A 337 33.92 1.27 13.64
N VAL A 338 33.17 1.71 14.65
CA VAL A 338 33.69 2.02 15.99
C VAL A 338 34.38 0.80 16.58
N PHE A 339 33.75 -0.37 16.50
CA PHE A 339 34.35 -1.59 17.00
C PHE A 339 35.66 -1.93 16.27
N ARG A 340 35.72 -1.79 14.93
CA ARG A 340 36.96 -1.96 14.17
C ARG A 340 38.05 -0.98 14.60
N MET A 341 37.71 0.29 14.83
CA MET A 341 38.66 1.29 15.32
C MET A 341 39.21 0.93 16.70
N MET A 342 38.34 0.55 17.64
CA MET A 342 38.74 0.11 18.99
C MET A 342 39.67 -1.11 18.95
N THR A 343 39.46 -2.03 18.00
CA THR A 343 40.34 -3.22 17.85
C THR A 343 41.67 -2.93 17.16
N ARG A 344 41.81 -1.79 16.46
CA ARG A 344 43.03 -1.38 15.75
C ARG A 344 43.90 -0.39 16.51
N CYS A 345 43.37 0.31 17.52
CA CYS A 345 44.17 1.14 18.41
C CYS A 345 44.87 0.25 19.46
N PRO A 346 46.21 0.08 19.40
CA PRO A 346 46.92 -0.48 20.53
C PRO A 346 46.92 0.60 21.62
N PHE A 347 46.08 0.46 22.65
CA PHE A 347 46.37 1.15 23.89
C PHE A 347 47.72 0.63 24.37
N ARG A 348 48.76 1.44 24.13
CA ARG A 348 50.14 1.24 24.53
C ARG A 348 50.17 1.22 26.06
N THR A 349 49.92 0.06 26.66
CA THR A 349 50.24 -0.16 28.08
C THR A 349 51.76 -0.09 28.18
N GLY A 350 52.29 1.09 28.50
CA GLY A 350 53.68 1.25 28.88
C GLY A 350 53.94 0.44 30.14
N LYS A 351 54.61 -0.70 30.01
CA LYS A 351 55.24 -1.38 31.14
C LYS A 351 56.35 -0.45 31.65
N ARG A 352 56.08 0.31 32.72
CA ARG A 352 57.14 0.87 33.56
C ARG A 352 57.77 -0.30 34.34
N ASN A 353 58.85 -0.86 33.82
CA ASN A 353 59.74 -1.68 34.64
C ASN A 353 60.49 -0.73 35.59
N MET A 354 60.09 -0.68 36.85
CA MET A 354 60.94 -0.12 37.92
C MET A 354 61.94 -1.19 38.32
N HIS A 355 63.16 -1.11 37.79
CA HIS A 355 64.31 -1.83 38.32
C HIS A 355 64.82 -1.05 39.53
N TYR A 356 64.58 -1.55 40.75
CA TYR A 356 65.29 -1.11 41.94
C TYR A 356 66.63 -1.84 41.98
N ASN A 357 67.73 -1.12 41.74
CA ASN A 357 69.07 -1.60 42.08
C ASN A 357 69.31 -1.32 43.56
N TYR A 358 69.44 -2.38 44.36
CA TYR A 358 69.90 -2.30 45.74
C TYR A 358 71.44 -2.22 45.70
N LEU A 359 71.99 -1.07 46.10
CA LEU A 359 73.42 -0.88 46.33
C LEU A 359 73.82 -1.64 47.61
N SER A 360 74.73 -2.60 47.47
CA SER A 360 75.43 -3.24 48.58
C SER A 360 76.50 -2.28 49.14
N ASN A 361 76.28 -1.77 50.35
CA ASN A 361 77.33 -1.22 51.19
C ASN A 361 77.92 -2.38 52.02
N ASP A 362 79.13 -2.80 51.69
CA ASP A 362 79.97 -3.58 52.61
C ASP A 362 81.14 -2.68 53.04
N THR A 363 81.09 -2.25 54.30
CA THR A 363 82.17 -1.57 55.01
C THR A 363 82.42 -2.32 56.31
N SER A 364 83.57 -2.98 56.42
CA SER A 364 84.23 -3.32 57.68
C SER A 364 85.63 -3.88 57.40
N PRO A 365 86.70 -3.20 57.84
CA PRO A 365 88.01 -3.80 58.02
C PRO A 365 88.26 -4.06 59.50
N GLU A 366 88.60 -5.28 59.92
CA GLU A 366 89.33 -5.43 61.18
C GLU A 366 90.13 -6.74 61.33
N SER A 367 91.38 -6.51 61.75
CA SER A 367 92.25 -7.33 62.59
C SER A 367 93.15 -8.43 61.97
N GLN A 368 94.44 -8.15 62.12
CA GLN A 368 95.59 -9.04 62.01
C GLN A 368 95.65 -9.99 63.22
N HIS A 369 96.11 -11.24 63.04
CA HIS A 369 97.24 -11.78 63.81
C HIS A 369 97.84 -13.06 63.22
N MET A 370 99.17 -13.00 63.13
CA MET A 370 100.25 -13.99 62.98
C MET A 370 100.05 -15.39 63.61
N GLU A 371 100.47 -16.46 62.92
CA GLU A 371 101.62 -17.34 63.28
C GLU A 371 101.73 -18.59 62.36
N SER A 372 102.86 -18.79 61.69
CA SER A 372 103.81 -19.90 61.99
C SER A 372 104.95 -20.01 60.95
N LYS A 373 106.16 -20.07 61.51
CA LYS A 373 107.48 -20.53 61.02
C LYS A 373 108.17 -19.90 59.82
#